data_AF-A0A1Y1R6L7-F1
#
_entry.id   AF-A0A1Y1R6L7-F1
#
_cell.length_a   1.000
_cell.length_b   1.000
_cell.length_c   1.000
_cell.angle_alpha   90.00
_cell.angle_beta   90.00
_cell.angle_gamma   90.00
#
_symmetry.space_group_name_H-M   'P 1'
#
loop_
_entity.id
_entity.type
_entity.pdbx_description
1 polymer ?
#
loop_
_entity_poly.entity_id
_entity_poly.type
_entity_poly.pdbx_seq_one_letter_code
_entity_poly.pdbx_strand_id
1 'polypeptide(L)'
;MPLITIKYKVGMIHNSHELERLVTHHICPDSLPDDLADLLSQPSTLALKGTYGMREGAIPTEYDHVVIESDTGNTEFEVYNKGMSMIFKTSEPLIQAFKICLGLQKML
;
A
#
# COMPACT_ATOMS: atom_id res chain seq x y z
N MET A 1 18.69 -0.54 3.36
CA MET A 1 18.46 0.56 2.41
C MET A 1 17.71 1.65 3.14
N PRO A 2 18.20 2.90 3.18
CA PRO A 2 17.51 3.98 3.88
C PRO A 2 16.23 4.36 3.11
N LEU A 3 15.10 4.30 3.81
CA LEU A 3 13.84 4.86 3.35
C LEU A 3 13.89 6.38 3.52
N ILE A 4 13.43 7.13 2.52
CA ILE A 4 13.44 8.59 2.52
C ILE A 4 12.06 9.12 2.88
N THR A 5 11.03 8.65 2.19
CA THR A 5 9.65 9.12 2.40
C THR A 5 8.64 8.01 2.13
N ILE A 6 7.57 7.97 2.93
CA ILE A 6 6.42 7.11 2.67
C ILE A 6 5.17 7.98 2.56
N LYS A 7 4.47 7.87 1.43
CA LYS A 7 3.15 8.48 1.21
C LYS A 7 2.13 7.36 1.14
N TYR A 8 1.08 7.48 1.93
CA TYR A 8 0.02 6.48 2.01
C TYR A 8 -1.35 7.15 1.92
N LYS A 9 -2.19 6.67 1.02
CA LYS A 9 -3.62 7.00 0.95
C LYS A 9 -4.42 5.75 1.23
N VAL A 10 -5.48 5.89 2.01
CA VAL A 10 -6.43 4.80 2.27
C VAL A 10 -7.84 5.37 2.38
N GLY A 11 -8.81 4.62 1.87
CA GLY A 11 -10.21 5.00 2.00
C GLY A 11 -11.16 4.11 1.23
N MET A 12 -12.44 4.44 1.35
CA MET A 12 -13.52 3.84 0.56
C MET A 12 -13.91 4.82 -0.55
N ILE A 13 -13.94 4.36 -1.79
CA ILE A 13 -14.25 5.17 -2.97
C ILE A 13 -15.42 4.59 -3.75
N HIS A 14 -16.29 5.42 -4.30
CA HIS A 14 -17.37 4.98 -5.19
C HIS A 14 -16.97 5.06 -6.67
N ASN A 15 -15.97 5.88 -6.99
CA ASN A 15 -15.47 6.10 -8.34
C ASN A 15 -14.05 6.70 -8.30
N SER A 16 -13.39 6.75 -9.45
CA SER A 16 -12.01 7.23 -9.57
C SER A 16 -11.81 8.71 -9.23
N HIS A 17 -12.85 9.56 -9.33
CA HIS A 17 -12.72 10.98 -8.98
C HIS A 17 -12.55 11.21 -7.48
N GLU A 18 -12.91 10.24 -6.65
CA GLU A 18 -12.74 10.33 -5.20
C GLU A 18 -11.29 10.06 -4.77
N LEU A 19 -10.45 9.47 -5.63
CA LEU A 19 -9.04 9.19 -5.37
C LEU A 19 -8.22 10.45 -5.05
N GLU A 20 -8.50 11.54 -5.78
CA GLU A 20 -7.82 12.82 -5.59
C GLU A 20 -8.19 13.50 -4.27
N ARG A 21 -9.34 13.12 -3.68
CA ARG A 21 -9.86 13.69 -2.43
C ARG A 21 -9.38 12.94 -1.20
N LEU A 22 -8.79 11.76 -1.37
CA LEU A 22 -8.24 11.00 -0.25
C LEU A 22 -7.06 11.74 0.38
N VAL A 23 -7.04 11.77 1.70
CA VAL A 23 -5.93 12.34 2.47
C VAL A 23 -4.66 11.56 2.16
N THR A 24 -3.58 12.30 1.89
CA THR A 24 -2.24 11.73 1.76
C THR A 24 -1.57 11.81 3.13
N HIS A 25 -1.33 10.65 3.72
CA HIS A 25 -0.56 10.53 4.96
C HIS A 25 0.92 10.46 4.61
N HIS A 26 1.70 11.37 5.19
CA HIS A 26 3.15 11.36 5.09
C HIS A 26 3.71 10.69 6.35
N ILE A 27 4.29 9.51 6.19
CA ILE A 27 4.81 8.71 7.29
C ILE A 27 6.33 8.87 7.31
N CYS A 28 6.86 9.28 8.47
CA CYS A 28 8.29 9.39 8.68
C CYS A 28 8.90 7.98 8.82
N PRO A 29 9.92 7.62 8.02
CA PRO A 29 10.55 6.30 8.14
C PRO A 29 11.09 5.98 9.55
N ASP A 30 11.58 7.00 10.27
CA ASP A 30 12.11 6.83 11.63
C ASP A 30 11.01 6.53 12.67
N SER A 31 9.74 6.68 12.30
CA SER A 31 8.59 6.35 13.16
C SER A 31 8.01 4.95 12.91
N LEU A 32 8.59 4.20 11.97
CA LEU A 32 8.09 2.88 11.63
C LEU A 32 8.38 1.89 12.76
N PRO A 33 7.42 1.01 13.09
CA PRO A 33 7.70 -0.20 13.85
C PRO A 33 8.77 -1.05 13.16
N ASP A 34 9.64 -1.69 13.94
CA ASP A 34 10.77 -2.49 13.43
C ASP A 34 10.32 -3.55 12.41
N ASP A 35 9.20 -4.23 12.66
CA ASP A 35 8.66 -5.26 11.77
C ASP A 35 8.22 -4.69 10.41
N LEU A 36 7.66 -3.48 10.40
CA LEU A 36 7.28 -2.77 9.18
C LEU A 36 8.50 -2.20 8.45
N ALA A 37 9.48 -1.66 9.18
CA ALA A 37 10.74 -1.18 8.62
C ALA A 37 11.50 -2.32 7.92
N ASP A 38 11.61 -3.47 8.58
CA ASP A 38 12.19 -4.69 8.01
C ASP A 38 11.44 -5.12 6.75
N LEU A 39 10.10 -5.15 6.79
CA LEU A 39 9.26 -5.51 5.66
C LEU A 39 9.49 -4.57 4.45
N LEU A 40 9.57 -3.26 4.68
CA LEU A 40 9.78 -2.27 3.64
C LEU A 40 11.18 -2.30 3.02
N SER A 41 12.17 -2.82 3.77
CA SER A 41 13.54 -2.98 3.26
C SER A 41 13.75 -4.22 2.37
N GLN A 42 12.77 -5.12 2.31
CA GLN A 42 12.89 -6.37 1.55
C GLN A 42 12.89 -6.14 0.03
N PRO A 43 13.72 -6.85 -0.74
CA PRO A 43 13.72 -6.75 -2.20
C PRO A 43 12.37 -7.04 -2.86
N SER A 44 11.57 -7.93 -2.25
CA SER A 44 10.19 -8.24 -2.69
C SER A 44 9.27 -7.02 -2.61
N THR A 45 9.41 -6.20 -1.56
CA THR A 45 8.68 -4.94 -1.43
C THR A 45 9.11 -3.94 -2.49
N LEU A 46 10.43 -3.82 -2.71
CA LEU A 46 10.97 -2.88 -3.70
C LEU A 46 10.55 -3.21 -5.13
N ALA A 47 10.27 -4.49 -5.39
CA ALA A 47 9.77 -4.97 -6.67
C ALA A 47 8.26 -4.76 -6.88
N LEU A 48 7.50 -4.36 -5.85
CA LEU A 48 6.06 -4.11 -5.98
C LEU A 48 5.81 -2.93 -6.92
N LYS A 49 4.85 -3.10 -7.82
CA LYS A 49 4.44 -2.04 -8.75
C LYS A 49 3.06 -2.28 -9.34
N GLY A 50 2.39 -1.19 -9.65
CA GLY A 50 1.10 -1.22 -10.35
C GLY A 50 -0.06 -1.55 -9.42
N THR A 51 -1.04 -2.29 -9.93
CA THR A 51 -2.31 -2.49 -9.24
C THR A 51 -2.48 -3.93 -8.77
N TYR A 52 -2.86 -4.10 -7.51
CA TYR A 52 -3.18 -5.38 -6.89
C TYR A 52 -4.64 -5.43 -6.44
N GLY A 53 -5.17 -6.64 -6.36
CA GLY A 53 -6.52 -6.90 -5.88
C GLY A 53 -7.63 -6.72 -6.92
N MET A 54 -8.85 -6.49 -6.45
CA MET A 54 -10.06 -6.51 -7.27
C MET A 54 -10.71 -5.14 -7.34
N ARG A 55 -10.47 -4.39 -8.41
CA ARG A 55 -11.07 -3.05 -8.59
C ARG A 55 -12.60 -3.06 -8.63
N GLU A 56 -13.22 -4.07 -9.25
CA GLU A 56 -14.68 -4.15 -9.44
C GLU A 56 -15.38 -5.06 -8.41
N GLY A 57 -14.70 -5.42 -7.32
CA GLY A 57 -15.19 -6.41 -6.35
C GLY A 57 -16.30 -5.92 -5.41
N ALA A 58 -16.45 -4.62 -5.21
CA ALA A 58 -17.40 -4.02 -4.27
C ALA A 58 -17.63 -2.53 -4.56
N ILE A 59 -18.81 -2.01 -4.17
CA ILE A 59 -19.12 -0.57 -4.12
C ILE A 59 -19.70 -0.27 -2.72
N PRO A 60 -19.07 0.62 -1.93
CA PRO A 60 -17.82 1.32 -2.22
C PRO A 60 -16.63 0.34 -2.30
N THR A 61 -15.64 0.73 -3.09
CA THR A 61 -14.39 0.01 -3.27
C THR A 61 -13.39 0.44 -2.20
N GLU A 62 -12.82 -0.51 -1.49
CA GLU A 62 -11.68 -0.25 -0.62
C GLU A 62 -10.44 0.03 -1.47
N TYR A 63 -9.72 1.10 -1.15
CA TYR A 63 -8.54 1.54 -1.88
C TYR A 63 -7.39 1.89 -0.92
N ASP A 64 -6.21 1.42 -1.29
CA ASP A 64 -4.93 1.75 -0.69
C ASP A 64 -3.96 2.19 -1.81
N HIS A 65 -3.19 3.26 -1.58
CA HIS A 65 -2.11 3.67 -2.47
C HIS A 65 -0.87 3.98 -1.65
N VAL A 66 0.23 3.34 -2.03
CA VAL A 66 1.50 3.40 -1.31
C VAL A 66 2.57 3.87 -2.28
N VAL A 67 3.29 4.93 -1.88
CA VAL A 67 4.50 5.40 -2.54
C VAL A 67 5.63 5.40 -1.52
N ILE A 68 6.69 4.66 -1.82
CA ILE A 68 7.91 4.57 -1.01
C ILE A 68 9.05 5.13 -1.85
N GLU A 69 9.69 6.17 -1.34
CA GLU A 69 10.87 6.77 -1.93
C GLU A 69 12.11 6.31 -1.14
N SER A 70 13.13 5.83 -1.85
CA SER A 70 14.40 5.41 -1.28
C SER A 70 15.58 5.94 -2.10
N ASP A 71 16.79 5.77 -1.58
CA ASP A 71 18.02 6.12 -2.29
C ASP A 71 18.27 5.28 -3.56
N THR A 72 17.70 4.08 -3.64
CA THR A 72 17.87 3.19 -4.80
C THR A 72 16.72 3.24 -5.81
N GLY A 73 15.64 3.96 -5.50
CA GLY A 73 14.49 4.10 -6.38
C GLY A 73 13.17 4.22 -5.65
N ASN A 74 12.09 4.30 -6.44
CA ASN A 74 10.74 4.47 -5.94
C ASN A 74 9.92 3.20 -6.19
N THR A 75 9.13 2.84 -5.18
CA THR A 75 8.13 1.78 -5.23
C THR A 75 6.76 2.42 -5.13
N GLU A 76 5.88 2.12 -6.09
CA GLU A 76 4.53 2.67 -6.13
C GLU A 76 3.53 1.59 -6.52
N PHE A 77 2.53 1.38 -5.68
CA PHE A 77 1.46 0.43 -5.96
C PHE A 77 0.12 0.83 -5.35
N GLU A 78 -0.94 0.28 -5.92
CA GLU A 78 -2.31 0.42 -5.46
C GLU A 78 -2.88 -0.95 -5.08
N VAL A 79 -3.75 -1.01 -4.08
CA VAL A 79 -4.49 -2.21 -3.70
C VAL A 79 -5.98 -1.89 -3.65
N TYR A 80 -6.80 -2.73 -4.28
CA TYR A 80 -8.24 -2.60 -4.28
C TYR A 80 -8.90 -3.81 -3.60
N ASN A 81 -9.91 -3.57 -2.75
CA ASN A 81 -10.69 -4.62 -2.07
C ASN A 81 -9.79 -5.71 -1.50
N LYS A 82 -8.86 -5.31 -0.63
CA LYS A 82 -7.72 -6.13 -0.22
C LYS A 82 -8.18 -7.39 0.52
N GLY A 83 -9.23 -7.28 1.35
CA GLY A 83 -9.85 -8.43 2.04
C GLY A 83 -10.46 -9.45 1.08
N MET A 84 -11.24 -9.01 0.09
CA MET A 84 -11.82 -9.89 -0.94
C MET A 84 -10.72 -10.56 -1.79
N SER A 85 -9.71 -9.79 -2.17
CA SER A 85 -8.63 -10.27 -3.04
C SER A 85 -7.82 -11.39 -2.39
N MET A 86 -7.63 -11.33 -1.07
CA MET A 86 -6.97 -12.38 -0.28
C MET A 86 -7.79 -13.68 -0.20
N ILE A 87 -9.09 -13.65 -0.51
CA ILE A 87 -9.94 -14.85 -0.55
C ILE A 87 -9.90 -15.51 -1.94
N PHE A 88 -9.92 -14.71 -3.01
CA PHE A 88 -10.14 -15.23 -4.36
C PHE A 88 -8.89 -15.34 -5.24
N LYS A 89 -7.85 -14.52 -5.01
CA LYS A 89 -6.68 -14.41 -5.90
C LYS A 89 -5.41 -14.11 -5.12
N THR A 90 -5.01 -15.02 -4.24
CA THR A 90 -3.75 -14.90 -3.48
C THR A 90 -2.53 -15.07 -4.40
N SER A 91 -1.66 -14.07 -4.41
CA SER A 91 -0.31 -14.15 -4.97
C SER A 91 0.68 -13.59 -3.97
N GLU A 92 1.95 -13.99 -4.03
CA GLU A 92 2.99 -13.46 -3.13
C GLU A 92 3.08 -11.92 -3.17
N PRO A 93 3.05 -11.25 -4.34
CA PRO A 93 3.02 -9.79 -4.39
C PRO A 93 1.79 -9.17 -3.71
N LEU A 94 0.60 -9.78 -3.87
CA LEU A 94 -0.60 -9.29 -3.20
C LEU A 94 -0.50 -9.46 -1.68
N ILE A 95 0.02 -10.58 -1.20
CA ILE A 95 0.22 -10.84 0.23
C ILE A 95 1.19 -9.80 0.81
N GLN A 96 2.27 -9.50 0.09
CA GLN A 96 3.25 -8.50 0.51
C GLN A 96 2.63 -7.09 0.56
N ALA A 97 1.94 -6.68 -0.51
CA ALA A 97 1.23 -5.40 -0.57
C ALA A 97 0.20 -5.29 0.57
N PHE A 98 -0.56 -6.36 0.84
CA PHE A 98 -1.54 -6.43 1.93
C PHE A 98 -0.89 -6.19 3.30
N LYS A 99 0.23 -6.87 3.59
CA LYS A 99 0.95 -6.70 4.87
C LYS A 99 1.43 -5.27 5.06
N ILE A 100 1.96 -4.64 4.00
CA ILE A 100 2.41 -3.25 4.02
C ILE A 100 1.24 -2.31 4.30
N CYS A 101 0.15 -2.42 3.53
CA CYS A 101 -1.05 -1.59 3.73
C CYS A 101 -1.59 -1.73 5.16
N LEU A 102 -1.68 -2.96 5.69
CA LEU A 102 -2.14 -3.20 7.06
C LEU A 102 -1.21 -2.58 8.11
N GLY A 103 0.11 -2.66 7.89
CA GLY A 103 1.10 -2.03 8.76
C GLY A 103 0.96 -0.50 8.78
N LEU A 104 0.91 0.11 7.60
CA LEU A 104 0.75 1.56 7.46
C LEU A 104 -0.59 2.05 8.02
N GLN A 105 -1.68 1.31 7.80
CA GLN A 105 -3.00 1.66 8.32
C GLN A 105 -3.06 1.68 9.86
N LYS A 106 -2.28 0.84 10.54
CA LYS A 106 -2.20 0.85 12.01
C LYS A 106 -1.47 2.07 12.57
N MET A 107 -0.76 2.82 11.73
CA MET A 107 -0.06 4.05 12.12
C MET A 107 -0.91 5.31 11.95
N LEU A 108 -2.10 5.20 11.36
CA LEU A 108 -3.05 6.29 11.18
C LEU A 108 -4.02 6.37 12.37
#